data_AF-A0A843CDN2-F1
#
_entry.id   AF-A0A843CDN2-F1
#
_cell.length_a   1.000
_cell.length_b   1.000
_cell.length_c   1.000
_cell.angle_alpha   90.00
_cell.angle_beta   90.00
_cell.angle_gamma   90.00
#
_symmetry.space_group_name_H-M   'P 1'
#
loop_
_entity.id
_entity.type
_entity.pdbx_description
1 polymer ?
#
loop_
_entity_poly.entity_id
_entity_poly.type
_entity_poly.pdbx_seq_one_letter_code
_entity_poly.pdbx_strand_id
1 'polypeptide(L)'
;MSKVYFVGCGPGDPDLITVKAKKLLQKADVVVYSGSLIPEQILQMCKKAKLHDASSLVREEIFEILKNNARKGKTVIRLHDGDPAIYGAIREQTDNLQ
;
A
#
# COMPACT_ATOMS: atom_id res chain seq x y z
N MET A 1 7.64 -2.91 -16.93
CA MET A 1 7.39 -1.76 -16.04
C MET A 1 7.04 -2.26 -14.65
N SER A 2 7.94 -2.04 -13.70
CA SER A 2 7.72 -2.23 -12.27
C SER A 2 6.77 -1.13 -11.77
N LYS A 3 5.59 -1.49 -11.25
CA LYS A 3 4.55 -0.54 -10.82
C LYS A 3 4.28 -0.69 -9.33
N VAL A 4 4.39 0.42 -8.59
CA VAL A 4 3.93 0.55 -7.21
C VAL A 4 2.64 1.37 -7.23
N TYR A 5 1.60 0.87 -6.56
CA TYR A 5 0.32 1.57 -6.45
C TYR A 5 0.20 2.22 -5.08
N PHE A 6 0.09 3.54 -5.02
CA PHE A 6 -0.34 4.25 -3.83
C PHE A 6 -1.86 4.24 -3.78
N VAL A 7 -2.42 3.68 -2.72
CA VAL A 7 -3.86 3.43 -2.60
C VAL A 7 -4.35 3.97 -1.27
N GLY A 8 -5.41 4.79 -1.31
CA GLY A 8 -6.16 5.19 -0.12
C GLY A 8 -7.26 4.19 0.19
N CYS A 9 -7.42 3.81 1.46
CA CYS A 9 -8.49 2.93 1.91
C CYS A 9 -9.77 3.68 2.33
N GLY A 10 -9.78 5.01 2.26
CA GLY A 10 -10.89 5.81 2.77
C GLY A 10 -10.87 5.94 4.31
N PRO A 11 -11.96 6.40 4.93
CA PRO A 11 -11.98 6.76 6.35
C PRO A 11 -12.06 5.57 7.33
N GLY A 12 -12.05 4.32 6.83
CA GLY A 12 -11.97 3.10 7.63
C GLY A 12 -13.03 2.06 7.29
N ASP A 13 -14.25 2.48 6.94
CA ASP A 13 -15.29 1.52 6.53
C ASP A 13 -14.85 0.77 5.24
N PRO A 14 -14.80 -0.58 5.25
CA PRO A 14 -14.42 -1.38 4.10
C PRO A 14 -15.27 -1.14 2.84
N ASP A 15 -16.51 -0.68 2.98
CA ASP A 15 -17.40 -0.39 1.85
C ASP A 15 -17.14 1.00 1.22
N LEU A 16 -16.42 1.88 1.91
CA LEU A 16 -16.02 3.19 1.40
C LEU A 16 -14.73 3.14 0.56
N ILE A 17 -14.11 1.97 0.43
CA ILE A 17 -12.98 1.80 -0.48
C ILE A 17 -13.45 1.87 -1.94
N THR A 18 -12.64 2.47 -2.81
CA THR A 18 -12.96 2.48 -4.23
C THR A 18 -12.97 1.06 -4.83
N VAL A 19 -13.83 0.84 -5.82
CA VAL A 19 -13.92 -0.46 -6.54
C VAL A 19 -12.57 -0.87 -7.13
N LYS A 20 -11.77 0.10 -7.61
CA LYS A 20 -10.45 -0.16 -8.19
C LYS A 20 -9.44 -0.60 -7.13
N ALA A 21 -9.43 0.06 -5.96
CA ALA A 21 -8.57 -0.30 -4.85
C ALA A 21 -8.88 -1.72 -4.33
N LYS A 22 -10.15 -2.06 -4.15
CA LYS A 22 -10.56 -3.44 -3.78
C LYS A 22 -10.03 -4.48 -4.76
N LYS A 23 -10.16 -4.24 -6.07
CA LYS A 23 -9.64 -5.13 -7.12
C LYS A 23 -8.11 -5.25 -7.11
N LEU A 24 -7.40 -4.17 -6.76
CA LEU A 24 -5.95 -4.17 -6.62
C LEU A 24 -5.51 -4.99 -5.40
N LEU A 25 -6.10 -4.74 -4.23
CA LEU A 25 -5.80 -5.46 -2.98
C LEU A 25 -5.98 -6.98 -3.13
N GLN A 26 -7.05 -7.41 -3.82
CA GLN A 26 -7.31 -8.83 -4.08
C GLN A 26 -6.26 -9.52 -4.97
N LYS A 27 -5.54 -8.75 -5.79
CA LYS A 27 -4.51 -9.24 -6.73
C LYS A 27 -3.09 -8.90 -6.28
N ALA A 28 -2.93 -8.25 -5.14
CA ALA A 28 -1.64 -7.80 -4.66
C ALA A 28 -0.75 -8.99 -4.26
N ASP A 29 0.53 -8.87 -4.57
CA ASP A 29 1.56 -9.80 -4.12
C ASP A 29 2.26 -9.28 -2.85
N VAL A 30 2.37 -7.95 -2.73
CA VAL A 30 2.97 -7.25 -1.59
C VAL A 30 2.15 -6.01 -1.26
N VAL A 31 1.83 -5.84 0.01
CA VAL A 31 1.13 -4.65 0.53
C VAL A 31 1.92 -4.13 1.72
N VAL A 32 2.32 -2.86 1.67
CA VAL A 32 2.88 -2.14 2.80
C VAL A 32 1.83 -1.14 3.29
N TYR A 33 1.37 -1.25 4.54
CA TYR A 33 0.22 -0.49 5.05
C TYR A 33 0.59 0.38 6.26
N SER A 34 -0.15 1.47 6.48
CA SER A 34 0.12 2.45 7.56
C SER A 34 -0.44 2.01 8.93
N GLY A 35 0.08 0.93 9.51
CA GLY A 35 -0.18 0.54 10.90
C GLY A 35 -1.65 0.37 11.27
N SER A 36 -1.98 0.69 12.53
CA SER A 36 -3.31 0.52 13.13
C SER A 36 -4.41 1.40 12.52
N LEU A 37 -4.07 2.33 11.63
CA LEU A 37 -5.03 3.19 10.93
C LEU A 37 -5.79 2.43 9.83
N ILE A 38 -5.32 1.26 9.44
CA ILE A 38 -5.96 0.41 8.42
C ILE A 38 -6.76 -0.69 9.12
N PRO A 39 -8.09 -0.73 8.96
CA PRO A 39 -8.91 -1.77 9.57
C PRO A 39 -8.58 -3.16 9.03
N GLU A 40 -8.62 -4.15 9.92
CA GLU A 40 -8.27 -5.54 9.60
C GLU A 40 -9.11 -6.10 8.45
N GLN A 41 -10.39 -5.72 8.38
CA GLN A 41 -11.31 -6.13 7.32
C GLN A 41 -10.82 -5.72 5.92
N ILE A 42 -10.10 -4.59 5.80
CA ILE A 42 -9.50 -4.15 4.55
C ILE A 42 -8.26 -5.00 4.23
N LEU A 43 -7.44 -5.30 5.24
CA LEU A 43 -6.28 -6.18 5.08
C LEU A 43 -6.69 -7.61 4.67
N GLN A 44 -7.81 -8.11 5.19
CA GLN A 44 -8.38 -9.42 4.83
C GLN A 44 -8.79 -9.51 3.34
N MET A 45 -8.94 -8.38 2.63
CA MET A 45 -9.15 -8.41 1.16
C MET A 45 -7.91 -8.90 0.40
N CYS A 46 -6.73 -8.83 1.02
CA CYS A 46 -5.45 -9.22 0.45
C CYS A 46 -5.22 -10.74 0.59
N LYS A 47 -5.79 -11.53 -0.31
CA LYS A 47 -5.81 -13.00 -0.18
C LYS A 47 -4.45 -13.70 -0.27
N LYS A 48 -3.51 -13.12 -1.02
CA LYS A 48 -2.20 -13.73 -1.34
C LYS A 48 -1.02 -12.83 -1.03
N ALA A 49 -1.28 -11.60 -0.61
CA ALA A 49 -0.25 -10.60 -0.46
C ALA A 49 0.58 -10.86 0.80
N LYS A 50 1.88 -10.62 0.71
CA LYS A 50 2.70 -10.45 1.90
C LYS A 50 2.44 -9.05 2.49
N LEU A 51 1.92 -9.00 3.71
CA LEU A 51 1.63 -7.76 4.42
C LEU A 51 2.86 -7.29 5.20
N HIS A 52 3.15 -5.99 5.12
CA HIS A 52 4.21 -5.31 5.85
C HIS A 52 3.64 -4.09 6.56
N ASP A 53 3.79 -4.04 7.88
CA ASP A 53 3.39 -2.89 8.68
C ASP A 53 4.46 -1.79 8.59
N ALA A 54 4.10 -0.65 8.02
CA ALA A 54 4.98 0.49 7.90
C ALA A 54 5.33 1.13 9.24
N SER A 55 4.49 0.99 10.26
CA SER A 55 4.72 1.60 11.58
C SER A 55 5.89 0.97 12.33
N SER A 56 6.28 -0.25 11.94
CA SER A 56 7.40 -1.00 12.52
C SER A 56 8.67 -0.94 11.68
N LEU A 57 8.70 -0.13 10.62
CA LEU A 57 9.79 -0.04 9.66
C LEU A 57 10.32 1.38 9.53
N VAL A 58 11.60 1.52 9.24
CA VAL A 58 12.14 2.83 8.82
C VAL A 58 11.84 3.10 7.34
N ARG A 59 11.97 4.36 6.93
CA ARG A 59 11.59 4.80 5.57
C ARG A 59 12.35 4.05 4.49
N GLU A 60 13.64 3.84 4.69
CA GLU A 60 14.54 3.15 3.77
C GLU A 60 14.09 1.71 3.53
N GLU A 61 13.69 0.99 4.59
CA GLU A 61 13.19 -0.38 4.49
C GLU A 61 11.88 -0.45 3.69
N ILE A 62 10.98 0.52 3.90
CA ILE A 62 9.74 0.63 3.11
C ILE A 62 10.09 0.76 1.63
N PHE A 63 11.02 1.66 1.27
CA PHE A 63 11.44 1.85 -0.11
C PHE A 63 12.08 0.62 -0.72
N GLU A 64 12.94 -0.07 0.03
CA GLU A 64 13.55 -1.31 -0.44
C GLU A 64 12.51 -2.40 -0.71
N ILE A 65 11.54 -2.58 0.20
CA ILE A 65 10.45 -3.54 0.01
C ILE A 65 9.66 -3.20 -1.26
N LEU A 66 9.29 -1.93 -1.44
CA LEU A 66 8.51 -1.48 -2.59
C LEU A 66 9.30 -1.67 -3.89
N LYS A 67 10.53 -1.15 -3.96
CA LYS A 67 11.38 -1.15 -5.16
C LYS A 67 11.80 -2.56 -5.56
N ASN A 68 12.25 -3.38 -4.62
CA ASN A 68 12.75 -4.72 -4.91
C ASN A 68 11.62 -5.66 -5.39
N ASN A 69 10.42 -5.56 -4.81
CA ASN A 69 9.30 -6.38 -5.26
C ASN A 69 8.73 -5.87 -6.59
N ALA A 70 8.65 -4.56 -6.80
CA ALA A 70 8.19 -4.01 -8.07
C ALA A 70 9.12 -4.41 -9.22
N ARG A 71 10.45 -4.38 -9.02
CA ARG A 71 11.45 -4.85 -10.00
C ARG A 71 11.31 -6.33 -10.36
N LYS A 72 10.78 -7.15 -9.44
CA LYS A 72 10.46 -8.57 -9.68
C LYS A 72 9.15 -8.77 -10.46
N GLY A 73 8.50 -7.70 -10.93
CA GLY A 73 7.24 -7.77 -11.67
C GLY A 73 6.01 -8.04 -10.80
N LYS A 74 6.16 -7.97 -9.47
CA LYS A 74 5.05 -8.16 -8.52
C LYS A 74 4.12 -6.96 -8.51
N THR A 75 2.85 -7.20 -8.19
CA THR A 75 1.87 -6.17 -7.89
C THR A 75 2.10 -5.67 -6.46
N VAL A 76 2.70 -4.48 -6.35
CA VAL A 76 3.07 -3.88 -5.06
C VAL A 76 2.14 -2.71 -4.74
N ILE A 77 1.60 -2.69 -3.53
CA ILE A 77 0.71 -1.64 -3.05
C ILE A 77 1.30 -0.98 -1.80
N ARG A 78 1.31 0.35 -1.80
CA ARG A 78 1.48 1.17 -0.61
C ARG A 78 0.09 1.67 -0.19
N LEU A 79 -0.43 1.12 0.90
CA LEU A 79 -1.77 1.38 1.40
C LEU A 79 -1.74 2.46 2.50
N HIS A 80 -2.51 3.52 2.29
CA HIS A 80 -2.67 4.65 3.20
C HIS A 80 -4.11 4.73 3.70
N ASP A 81 -4.28 5.30 4.89
CA ASP A 81 -5.56 5.74 5.40
C ASP A 81 -6.06 6.96 4.61
N GLY A 82 -7.39 7.09 4.49
CA GLY A 82 -8.01 8.23 3.82
C GLY A 82 -7.62 8.37 2.34
N ASP A 83 -7.23 9.59 1.96
CA ASP A 83 -6.66 9.91 0.64
C ASP A 83 -5.15 10.15 0.77
N PRO A 84 -4.32 9.43 -0.01
CA PRO A 84 -2.88 9.56 0.08
C PRO A 84 -2.37 11.02 -0.17
N ALA A 85 -3.06 11.82 -0.99
CA ALA A 85 -2.66 13.18 -1.31
C ALA A 85 -2.80 14.17 -0.14
N ILE A 86 -3.59 13.83 0.88
CA ILE A 86 -3.84 14.66 2.05
C ILE A 86 -2.99 14.13 3.21
N TYR A 87 -1.92 14.86 3.55
CA TYR A 87 -0.95 14.52 4.62
C TYR A 87 -0.20 13.18 4.47
N GLY A 88 -0.37 12.43 3.36
CA GLY A 88 0.23 11.10 3.19
C GLY A 88 1.71 11.04 2.78
N ALA A 89 2.42 12.18 2.73
CA ALA A 89 3.87 12.28 2.42
C ALA A 89 4.33 11.55 1.13
N ILE A 90 3.48 11.46 0.10
CA ILE A 90 3.76 10.66 -1.13
C ILE A 90 4.87 11.23 -1.99
N ARG A 91 5.05 12.55 -1.96
CA ARG A 91 6.00 13.24 -2.83
C ARG A 91 7.41 12.67 -2.64
N GLU A 92 7.87 12.62 -1.39
CA GLU A 92 9.18 12.06 -1.03
C GLU A 92 9.28 10.57 -1.42
N GLN A 93 8.21 9.80 -1.27
CA GLN A 93 8.21 8.39 -1.62
C GLN A 93 8.30 8.15 -3.13
N THR A 94 7.65 9.01 -3.92
CA THR A 94 7.66 8.93 -5.38
C THR A 94 9.02 9.30 -5.93
N ASP A 95 9.65 10.34 -5.39
CA ASP A 95 10.99 10.79 -5.79
C ASP A 95 12.04 9.68 -5.57
N ASN A 96 11.96 8.95 -4.46
CA ASN A 96 12.86 7.84 -4.14
C ASN A 96 12.60 6.53 -4.91
N LEU A 97 11.44 6.41 -5.56
CA LEU A 97 11.06 5.25 -6.36
C LEU A 97 11.43 5.37 -7.85
N GLN A 98 11.97 6.51 -8.28
CA GLN A 98 12.57 6.67 -9.61
C GLN A 98 13.84 5.80 -9.82
#